data_AF-A0A2B7WP66-F1
#
_entry.id   AF-A0A2B7WP66-F1
#
_cell.length_a   1.000
_cell.length_b   1.000
_cell.length_c   1.000
_cell.angle_alpha   90.00
_cell.angle_beta   90.00
_cell.angle_gamma   90.00
#
_symmetry.space_group_name_H-M   'P 1'
#
loop_
_entity.id
_entity.type
_entity.pdbx_description
1 polymer ?
#
loop_
_entity_poly.entity_id
_entity_poly.type
_entity_poly.pdbx_seq_one_letter_code
_entity_poly.pdbx_strand_id
1 'polypeptide(L)'
;MKLNLFTVLTAAMAASVSAAPANEATAARDIQLQSRDRGHANFLELREESGLNRWRWQFAGASCDEFRETTAPEGTGASQNFQCWETDQKGTWNYDVSEAEGESGDRAVILGVVKVTLQSCCDMGLPDWAVKTCIKFFEDDGC
;
A
#
# COMPACT_ATOMS: atom_id res chain seq x y z
N MET A 1 -24.01 60.16 -44.74
CA MET A 1 -22.53 60.13 -44.82
C MET A 1 -22.06 58.70 -44.66
N LYS A 2 -21.35 58.18 -45.66
CA LYS A 2 -20.52 56.97 -45.55
C LYS A 2 -19.26 57.33 -44.77
N LEU A 3 -18.79 56.43 -43.91
CA LEU A 3 -17.36 56.21 -43.64
C LEU A 3 -17.20 54.84 -42.97
N ASN A 4 -16.54 53.94 -43.71
CA ASN A 4 -16.12 52.62 -43.28
C ASN A 4 -15.03 52.75 -42.22
N LEU A 5 -15.05 51.91 -41.18
CA LEU A 5 -13.92 51.79 -40.27
C LEU A 5 -13.44 50.35 -40.19
N PHE A 6 -12.12 50.25 -40.31
CA PHE A 6 -11.32 49.11 -40.71
C PHE A 6 -11.20 48.05 -39.62
N THR A 7 -11.23 46.80 -40.07
CA THR A 7 -10.79 45.60 -39.38
C THR A 7 -9.34 45.76 -38.91
N VAL A 8 -9.09 45.60 -37.61
CA VAL A 8 -7.73 45.39 -37.08
C VAL A 8 -7.67 43.97 -36.54
N LEU A 9 -7.01 43.10 -37.29
CA LEU A 9 -6.72 41.72 -36.93
C LEU A 9 -5.48 41.74 -36.02
N THR A 10 -5.65 41.72 -34.70
CA THR A 10 -4.53 41.53 -33.76
C THR A 10 -4.18 40.05 -33.68
N ALA A 11 -3.06 39.67 -34.29
CA ALA A 11 -2.46 38.36 -34.10
C ALA A 11 -2.00 38.23 -32.65
N ALA A 12 -2.71 37.42 -31.86
CA ALA A 12 -2.25 37.00 -30.55
C ALA A 12 -1.03 36.08 -30.75
N MET A 13 0.16 36.56 -30.40
CA MET A 13 1.33 35.71 -30.26
C MET A 13 1.06 34.77 -29.09
N ALA A 14 0.70 33.52 -29.38
CA ALA A 14 0.68 32.46 -28.40
C ALA A 14 2.13 32.19 -27.97
N ALA A 15 2.53 32.74 -26.82
CA ALA A 15 3.75 32.31 -26.17
C ALA A 15 3.54 30.85 -25.74
N SER A 16 4.15 29.92 -26.48
CA SER A 16 4.30 28.54 -26.02
C SER A 16 5.23 28.57 -24.82
N VAL A 17 4.64 28.53 -23.62
CA VAL A 17 5.39 28.17 -22.41
C VAL A 17 5.84 26.73 -22.66
N SER A 18 7.10 26.56 -23.05
CA SER A 18 7.75 25.25 -22.98
C SER A 18 7.80 24.93 -21.48
N ALA A 19 6.78 24.23 -21.00
CA ALA A 19 6.87 23.51 -19.75
C ALA A 19 8.07 22.59 -19.90
N ALA A 20 9.14 22.87 -19.15
CA ALA A 20 10.21 21.91 -18.96
C ALA A 20 9.56 20.58 -18.56
N PRO A 21 10.02 19.43 -19.09
CA PRO A 21 9.48 18.15 -18.68
C PRO A 21 9.57 18.10 -17.16
N ALA A 22 8.41 17.98 -16.49
CA ALA A 22 8.38 17.71 -15.07
C ALA A 22 9.21 16.45 -14.88
N ASN A 23 10.25 16.54 -14.04
CA ASN A 23 11.08 15.40 -13.69
C ASN A 23 10.15 14.24 -13.33
N GLU A 24 10.08 13.22 -14.19
CA GLU A 24 9.17 12.08 -14.01
C GLU A 24 9.44 11.39 -12.67
N ALA A 25 10.66 11.51 -12.15
CA ALA A 25 11.05 11.03 -10.83
C ALA A 25 10.30 11.74 -9.67
N THR A 26 10.00 13.04 -9.79
CA THR A 26 9.29 13.79 -8.75
C THR A 26 7.80 13.49 -8.79
N ALA A 27 7.22 13.42 -10.00
CA ALA A 27 5.82 13.02 -10.18
C ALA A 27 5.59 11.56 -9.75
N ALA A 28 6.52 10.65 -10.03
CA ALA A 28 6.44 9.26 -9.58
C ALA A 28 6.49 9.15 -8.05
N ARG A 29 7.37 9.91 -7.37
CA ARG A 29 7.42 9.96 -5.90
C ARG A 29 6.12 10.52 -5.28
N ASP A 30 5.59 11.61 -5.84
CA ASP A 30 4.33 12.21 -5.34
C ASP A 30 3.12 11.29 -5.54
N ILE A 31 3.05 10.56 -6.65
CA ILE A 31 1.99 9.56 -6.90
C ILE A 31 2.14 8.37 -5.94
N GLN A 32 3.37 7.95 -5.64
CA GLN A 32 3.65 6.85 -4.71
C GLN A 32 3.32 7.22 -3.25
N LEU A 33 3.43 8.50 -2.88
CA LEU A 33 2.96 9.02 -1.59
C LEU A 33 1.44 9.11 -1.51
N GLN A 34 0.75 9.49 -2.60
CA GLN A 34 -0.72 9.52 -2.63
C GLN A 34 -1.38 8.13 -2.66
N SER A 35 -0.65 7.06 -3.01
CA SER A 35 -1.22 5.70 -3.02
C SER A 35 -1.14 4.97 -1.68
N ARG A 36 -0.48 5.51 -0.64
CA ARG A 36 -0.27 4.84 0.65
C ARG A 36 -1.52 4.67 1.54
N ASP A 37 -2.70 4.99 1.02
CA ASP A 37 -3.95 5.08 1.80
C ASP A 37 -5.08 4.20 1.24
N ARG A 38 -4.74 3.06 0.61
CA ARG A 38 -5.75 2.10 0.14
C ARG A 38 -6.48 1.43 1.31
N GLY A 39 -5.81 1.28 2.43
CA GLY A 39 -6.39 0.80 3.68
C GLY A 39 -5.40 0.89 4.82
N HIS A 40 -5.84 0.45 6.00
CA HIS A 40 -5.01 0.37 7.18
C HIS A 40 -5.01 -1.05 7.72
N ALA A 41 -3.86 -1.49 8.23
CA ALA A 41 -3.71 -2.68 9.03
C ALA A 41 -2.91 -2.36 10.30
N ASN A 42 -3.35 -2.92 11.41
CA ASN A 42 -2.67 -2.89 12.69
C ASN A 42 -2.32 -4.32 13.08
N PHE A 43 -1.04 -4.57 13.32
CA PHE A 43 -0.59 -5.80 13.93
C PHE A 43 -1.19 -5.92 15.33
N LEU A 44 -1.79 -7.07 15.61
CA LEU A 44 -2.34 -7.38 16.92
C LEU A 44 -1.41 -8.30 17.68
N GLU A 45 -0.94 -9.36 17.02
CA GLU A 45 -0.29 -10.46 17.71
C GLU A 45 0.48 -11.39 16.76
N LEU A 46 1.59 -11.91 17.28
CA LEU A 46 2.38 -13.00 16.71
C LEU A 46 2.57 -14.05 17.80
N ARG A 47 2.19 -15.30 17.51
CA ARG A 47 2.43 -16.46 18.39
C ARG A 47 2.88 -17.66 17.58
N GLU A 48 3.66 -18.54 18.20
CA GLU A 48 3.97 -19.84 17.63
C GLU A 48 2.88 -20.85 18.03
N GLU A 49 2.30 -21.54 17.05
CA GLU A 49 1.34 -22.62 17.22
C GLU A 49 1.82 -23.84 16.42
N SER A 50 2.17 -24.93 17.12
CA SER A 50 2.58 -26.20 16.49
C SER A 50 3.77 -26.08 15.52
N GLY A 51 4.73 -25.19 15.80
CA GLY A 51 5.91 -24.96 14.95
C GLY A 51 5.66 -24.04 13.76
N LEU A 52 4.48 -23.42 13.68
CA LEU A 52 4.12 -22.40 12.69
C LEU A 52 3.86 -21.08 13.38
N ASN A 53 4.14 -19.98 12.70
CA ASN A 53 3.81 -18.65 13.19
C ASN A 53 2.38 -18.30 12.81
N ARG A 54 1.64 -17.82 13.81
CA ARG A 54 0.29 -17.29 13.67
C ARG A 54 0.31 -15.78 13.77
N TRP A 55 -0.05 -15.12 12.69
CA TRP A 55 -0.14 -13.67 12.58
C TRP A 55 -1.58 -13.21 12.69
N ARG A 56 -1.83 -12.19 13.51
CA ARG A 56 -3.12 -11.53 13.62
C ARG A 56 -3.02 -10.04 13.36
N TRP A 57 -3.99 -9.56 12.59
CA TRP A 57 -4.11 -8.18 12.17
C TRP A 57 -5.54 -7.71 12.34
N GLN A 58 -5.70 -6.42 12.59
CA GLN A 58 -6.95 -5.72 12.36
C GLN A 58 -6.78 -4.85 11.12
N PHE A 59 -7.77 -4.78 10.23
CA PHE A 59 -7.68 -3.97 9.02
C PHE A 59 -9.00 -3.26 8.66
N ALA A 60 -8.89 -2.22 7.83
CA ALA A 60 -9.99 -1.50 7.20
C ALA A 60 -9.56 -0.97 5.82
N GLY A 61 -10.53 -0.65 4.95
CA GLY A 61 -10.28 -0.08 3.61
C GLY A 61 -9.90 -1.09 2.51
N ALA A 62 -9.56 -2.32 2.87
CA ALA A 62 -9.36 -3.45 1.96
C ALA A 62 -10.35 -4.59 2.24
N SER A 63 -10.41 -5.57 1.36
CA SER A 63 -11.24 -6.77 1.49
C SER A 63 -10.42 -7.98 1.98
N CYS A 64 -11.10 -8.93 2.63
CA CYS A 64 -10.46 -10.18 3.05
C CYS A 64 -9.86 -10.99 1.88
N ASP A 65 -10.53 -10.96 0.71
CA ASP A 65 -10.04 -11.68 -0.48
C ASP A 65 -8.70 -11.10 -0.97
N GLU A 66 -8.53 -9.77 -0.94
CA GLU A 66 -7.24 -9.14 -1.28
C GLU A 66 -6.12 -9.55 -0.32
N PHE A 67 -6.42 -9.64 0.98
CA PHE A 67 -5.47 -10.18 1.95
C PHE A 67 -5.09 -11.61 1.61
N ARG A 68 -6.08 -12.51 1.43
CA ARG A 68 -5.85 -13.91 1.10
C ARG A 68 -5.00 -14.07 -0.17
N GLU A 69 -5.29 -13.32 -1.22
CA GLU A 69 -4.58 -13.44 -2.50
C GLU A 69 -3.14 -12.92 -2.44
N THR A 70 -2.87 -11.93 -1.58
CA THR A 70 -1.58 -11.23 -1.58
C THR A 70 -0.59 -11.78 -0.54
N THR A 71 -1.08 -12.32 0.58
CA THR A 71 -0.27 -12.90 1.66
C THR A 71 0.01 -14.40 1.47
N ALA A 72 -0.73 -15.06 0.58
CA ALA A 72 -0.64 -16.49 0.29
C ALA A 72 -0.08 -16.84 -1.11
N PRO A 73 0.86 -16.09 -1.72
CA PRO A 73 1.35 -16.46 -3.03
C PRO A 73 1.99 -17.86 -2.94
N GLU A 74 1.63 -18.74 -3.89
CA GLU A 74 2.07 -20.14 -3.90
C GLU A 74 3.58 -20.27 -3.68
N GLY A 75 4.01 -21.23 -2.86
CA GLY A 75 5.42 -21.56 -2.64
C GLY A 75 6.19 -20.62 -1.70
N THR A 76 5.53 -19.74 -0.95
CA THR A 76 6.21 -18.78 -0.05
C THR A 76 6.27 -19.20 1.43
N GLY A 77 5.67 -20.34 1.79
CA GLY A 77 5.65 -20.84 3.17
C GLY A 77 4.59 -20.19 4.06
N ALA A 78 3.82 -19.23 3.57
CA ALA A 78 2.54 -18.84 4.18
C ALA A 78 1.42 -19.68 3.53
N SER A 79 0.90 -20.68 4.24
CA SER A 79 -0.13 -21.60 3.74
C SER A 79 -1.55 -21.22 4.16
N GLN A 80 -2.50 -21.91 3.54
CA GLN A 80 -3.84 -21.49 3.11
C GLN A 80 -4.88 -21.25 4.22
N ASN A 81 -4.49 -21.31 5.49
CA ASN A 81 -5.42 -21.21 6.60
C ASN A 81 -5.60 -19.74 7.02
N PHE A 82 -6.44 -19.06 6.25
CA PHE A 82 -6.81 -17.67 6.46
C PHE A 82 -8.21 -17.57 7.03
N GLN A 83 -8.35 -16.76 8.07
CA GLN A 83 -9.65 -16.40 8.60
C GLN A 83 -9.80 -14.88 8.61
N CYS A 84 -10.96 -14.41 8.16
CA CYS A 84 -11.39 -13.05 8.39
C CYS A 84 -12.75 -13.02 9.05
N TRP A 85 -12.94 -12.07 9.94
CA TRP A 85 -14.24 -11.79 10.53
C TRP A 85 -14.35 -10.31 10.84
N GLU A 86 -15.55 -9.75 10.67
CA GLU A 86 -15.81 -8.35 11.03
C GLU A 86 -15.70 -8.20 12.55
N THR A 87 -15.12 -7.08 12.98
CA THR A 87 -15.10 -6.70 14.40
C THR A 87 -16.47 -6.17 14.82
N ASP A 88 -16.59 -5.75 16.08
CA ASP A 88 -17.75 -4.99 16.56
C ASP A 88 -17.89 -3.61 15.89
N GLN A 89 -16.79 -3.10 15.32
CA GLN A 89 -16.76 -1.86 14.54
C GLN A 89 -16.99 -2.17 13.06
N LYS A 90 -18.09 -1.62 12.53
CA LYS A 90 -18.47 -1.81 11.12
C LYS A 90 -17.36 -1.35 10.18
N GLY A 91 -17.02 -2.18 9.20
CA GLY A 91 -15.97 -1.88 8.22
C GLY A 91 -14.54 -2.14 8.72
N THR A 92 -14.39 -2.63 9.95
CA THR A 92 -13.12 -3.07 10.52
C THR A 92 -13.17 -4.58 10.71
N TRP A 93 -12.10 -5.25 10.29
CA TRP A 93 -12.03 -6.70 10.20
C TRP A 93 -10.80 -7.20 10.93
N ASN A 94 -10.87 -8.42 11.45
CA ASN A 94 -9.68 -9.16 11.84
C ASN A 94 -9.25 -10.05 10.68
N TYR A 95 -7.94 -10.25 10.58
CA TYR A 95 -7.29 -11.16 9.65
C TYR A 95 -6.30 -12.05 10.41
N ASP A 96 -6.44 -13.36 10.24
CA ASP A 96 -5.64 -14.38 10.93
C ASP A 96 -4.98 -15.28 9.88
N VAL A 97 -3.66 -15.40 9.98
CA VAL A 97 -2.84 -16.33 9.21
C VAL A 97 -2.24 -17.30 10.20
N SER A 98 -2.69 -18.55 10.24
CA SER A 98 -2.22 -19.51 11.26
C SER A 98 -1.07 -20.42 10.81
N GLU A 99 -0.64 -20.33 9.56
CA GLU A 99 0.36 -21.22 8.99
C GLU A 99 1.47 -20.46 8.24
N ALA A 100 2.22 -19.63 8.96
CA ALA A 100 3.46 -19.05 8.43
C ALA A 100 4.69 -19.90 8.84
N GLU A 101 5.32 -20.55 7.85
CA GLU A 101 6.51 -21.39 8.04
C GLU A 101 7.79 -20.55 8.09
N GLY A 102 8.27 -20.31 9.31
CA GLY A 102 9.55 -19.65 9.58
C GLY A 102 9.67 -18.26 8.92
N GLU A 103 10.91 -17.83 8.70
CA GLU A 103 11.20 -16.48 8.18
C GLU A 103 10.59 -16.23 6.80
N SER A 104 10.48 -17.26 5.95
CA SER A 104 9.88 -17.12 4.62
C SER A 104 8.38 -16.86 4.71
N GLY A 105 7.66 -17.63 5.53
CA GLY A 105 6.23 -17.45 5.75
C GLY A 105 5.93 -16.10 6.39
N ASP A 106 6.67 -15.74 7.44
CA ASP A 106 6.51 -14.44 8.10
C ASP A 106 6.67 -13.27 7.13
N ARG A 107 7.72 -13.34 6.30
CA ARG A 107 7.97 -12.35 5.26
C ARG A 107 6.83 -12.29 4.26
N ALA A 108 6.29 -13.42 3.80
CA ALA A 108 5.19 -13.44 2.86
C ALA A 108 3.94 -12.73 3.42
N VAL A 109 3.63 -12.98 4.70
CA VAL A 109 2.53 -12.31 5.41
C VAL A 109 2.77 -10.80 5.48
N ILE A 110 3.92 -10.36 6.00
CA ILE A 110 4.24 -8.92 6.16
C ILE A 110 4.17 -8.20 4.82
N LEU A 111 4.81 -8.74 3.77
CA LEU A 111 4.81 -8.12 2.45
C LEU A 111 3.42 -8.12 1.81
N GLY A 112 2.61 -9.15 2.08
CA GLY A 112 1.23 -9.21 1.60
C GLY A 112 0.37 -8.11 2.22
N VAL A 113 0.44 -7.93 3.54
CA VAL A 113 -0.29 -6.87 4.25
C VAL A 113 0.08 -5.48 3.73
N VAL A 114 1.38 -5.21 3.54
CA VAL A 114 1.86 -3.93 2.98
C VAL A 114 1.34 -3.71 1.56
N LYS A 115 1.37 -4.73 0.71
CA LYS A 115 0.87 -4.60 -0.68
C LYS A 115 -0.63 -4.33 -0.75
N VAL A 116 -1.40 -4.89 0.19
CA VAL A 116 -2.86 -4.70 0.24
C VAL A 116 -3.21 -3.30 0.74
N THR A 117 -2.57 -2.86 1.81
CA THR A 117 -2.89 -1.58 2.48
C THR A 117 -2.16 -0.40 1.85
N LEU A 118 -0.99 -0.64 1.27
CA LEU A 118 0.01 0.36 0.89
C LEU A 118 0.52 1.20 2.08
N GLN A 119 0.20 0.79 3.30
CA GLN A 119 0.62 1.43 4.53
C GLN A 119 2.13 1.26 4.75
N SER A 120 2.78 2.28 5.33
CA SER A 120 4.20 2.19 5.70
C SER A 120 4.44 1.10 6.74
N CYS A 121 5.61 0.45 6.65
CA CYS A 121 6.12 -0.51 7.62
C CYS A 121 6.08 0.02 9.07
N CYS A 122 6.24 1.34 9.24
CA CYS A 122 6.33 2.01 10.54
C CYS A 122 4.98 2.16 11.23
N ASP A 123 3.91 2.27 10.46
CA ASP A 123 2.59 2.63 10.99
C ASP A 123 1.75 1.40 11.37
N MET A 124 2.20 0.20 11.01
CA MET A 124 1.46 -1.05 11.23
C MET A 124 1.61 -1.64 12.64
N GLY A 125 2.47 -1.08 13.49
CA GLY A 125 2.69 -1.60 14.85
C GLY A 125 3.41 -2.95 14.92
N LEU A 126 4.22 -3.27 13.90
CA LEU A 126 4.97 -4.53 13.80
C LEU A 126 6.01 -4.68 14.94
N PRO A 127 6.40 -5.93 15.30
CA PRO A 127 7.59 -6.13 16.13
C PRO A 127 8.86 -5.65 15.42
N ASP A 128 9.85 -5.17 16.17
CA ASP A 128 11.07 -4.52 15.64
C ASP A 128 11.78 -5.28 14.52
N TRP A 129 11.86 -6.61 14.63
CA TRP A 129 12.52 -7.43 13.61
C TRP A 129 11.71 -7.46 12.30
N ALA A 130 10.38 -7.46 12.38
CA ALA A 130 9.48 -7.45 11.24
C ALA A 130 9.45 -6.08 10.55
N VAL A 131 9.53 -4.98 11.33
CA VAL A 131 9.74 -3.63 10.78
C VAL A 131 11.00 -3.58 9.92
N LYS A 132 12.14 -4.06 10.44
CA LYS A 132 13.42 -4.07 9.72
C LYS A 132 13.34 -4.90 8.44
N THR A 133 12.70 -6.07 8.49
CA THR A 133 12.47 -6.91 7.32
C THR A 133 11.62 -6.17 6.28
N CYS A 134 10.52 -5.55 6.71
CA CYS A 134 9.60 -4.80 5.85
C CYS A 134 10.30 -3.65 5.12
N ILE A 135 11.02 -2.78 5.85
CA ILE A 135 11.75 -1.63 5.28
C ILE A 135 12.76 -2.07 4.23
N LYS A 136 13.52 -3.14 4.52
CA LYS A 136 14.52 -3.68 3.60
C LYS A 136 13.94 -4.10 2.25
N PHE A 137 12.66 -4.51 2.22
CA PHE A 137 12.01 -4.97 1.00
C PHE A 137 11.36 -3.87 0.17
N PHE A 138 10.85 -2.83 0.82
CA PHE A 138 10.13 -1.75 0.13
C PHE A 138 10.98 -0.50 -0.09
N GLU A 139 12.25 -0.52 0.32
CA GLU A 139 13.12 0.67 0.30
C GLU A 139 12.43 1.88 0.96
N ASP A 140 11.67 1.63 2.04
CA ASP A 140 10.99 2.69 2.77
C ASP A 140 12.05 3.56 3.45
N ASP A 141 11.90 4.89 3.40
CA ASP A 141 12.93 5.87 3.81
C ASP A 141 13.17 5.91 5.35
N GLY A 142 12.74 4.87 6.08
CA GLY A 142 12.99 4.63 7.49
C GLY A 142 11.77 4.83 8.39
N CYS A 143 11.84 4.18 9.55
CA CYS A 143 11.18 4.58 10.79
C CYS A 143 12.26 5.22 11.69
#